data_AF-A0A8J8E8C4-F1
#
_entry.id   AF-A0A8J8E8C4-F1
#
_cell.length_a   1.000
_cell.length_b   1.000
_cell.length_c   1.000
_cell.angle_alpha   90.00
_cell.angle_beta   90.00
_cell.angle_gamma   90.00
#
_symmetry.space_group_name_H-M   'P 1'
#
loop_
_entity.id
_entity.type
_entity.pdbx_description
1 polymer ?
#
loop_
_entity_poly.entity_id
_entity_poly.type
_entity_poly.pdbx_seq_one_letter_code
_entity_poly.pdbx_strand_id
1 'polypeptide(L)' 'MGEIIEVIYENGVLKPLRPLKLKEGQRLRVRILSTGLSEFIKSVEEKLERPEKDPLEILTTVRE' A
#
# COMPACT_ATOMS: atom_id res chain seq x y z
N MET A 1 -8.48 5.23 4.20
CA MET A 1 -7.76 6.09 3.25
C MET A 1 -6.30 6.11 3.66
N GLY A 2 -5.39 5.74 2.75
CA GLY A 2 -3.95 5.88 2.97
C GLY A 2 -3.48 7.23 2.43
N GLU A 3 -2.57 7.88 3.15
CA GLU A 3 -1.88 9.08 2.67
C GLU A 3 -0.52 8.67 2.13
N ILE A 4 -0.15 9.16 0.94
CA ILE A 4 1.19 8.95 0.39
C ILE A 4 2.10 10.02 1.00
N ILE A 5 3.14 9.59 1.69
CA ILE A 5 4.11 10.48 2.33
C ILE A 5 5.38 10.50 1.48
N GLU A 6 5.69 11.66 0.91
CA GLU A 6 6.93 11.88 0.17
C GLU A 6 8.06 12.24 1.14
N VAL A 7 9.18 11.53 1.02
CA VAL A 7 10.33 11.66 1.91
C VAL A 7 11.64 11.67 1.12
N ILE A 8 12.66 12.31 1.67
CA ILE A 8 14.06 12.18 1.25
C ILE A 8 14.79 11.34 2.29
N TYR A 9 15.62 10.41 1.84
CA TYR A 9 16.51 9.65 2.69
C TYR A 9 17.89 10.31 2.75
N GLU A 10 18.26 10.86 3.91
CA GLU A 10 19.54 11.55 4.13
C GLU A 10 20.14 11.12 5.47
N ASN A 11 21.42 10.77 5.48
CA ASN A 11 22.18 10.41 6.68
C ASN A 11 21.51 9.33 7.55
N GLY A 12 20.87 8.34 6.92
CA GLY A 12 20.19 7.26 7.64
C GLY A 12 18.76 7.56 8.09
N VAL A 13 18.23 8.76 7.78
CA VAL A 13 16.92 9.24 8.27
C VAL A 13 15.97 9.53 7.10
N LEU A 14 14.72 9.06 7.21
CA LEU A 14 13.64 9.45 6.30
C LEU A 14 13.07 10.80 6.74
N LYS A 15 13.30 11.85 5.93
CA LYS A 15 12.83 13.21 6.18
C LYS A 15 11.62 13.52 5.29
N PRO A 16 10.45 13.86 5.84
CA PRO A 16 9.30 14.20 5.02
C PRO A 16 9.48 15.54 4.31
N LEU A 17 9.01 15.64 3.08
CA LEU A 17 9.02 16.90 2.32
C LEU A 17 8.00 17.92 2.84
N ARG A 18 6.97 17.45 3.55
CA ARG A 18 5.88 18.27 4.11
C ARG A 18 5.58 17.88 5.56
N PRO A 19 5.06 18.80 6.39
CA PRO A 19 4.62 18.47 7.74
C PRO A 19 3.54 17.38 7.73
N LEU A 20 3.73 16.35 8.55
CA LEU A 20 2.81 15.22 8.66
C LEU A 20 1.83 15.44 9.80
N LYS A 21 0.55 15.15 9.55
CA LYS A 21 -0.51 15.20 10.57
C LYS A 21 -0.67 13.86 11.28
N LEU A 22 0.43 13.32 11.81
CA LEU A 22 0.46 12.04 12.52
C LEU A 22 0.38 12.23 14.03
N LYS A 23 -0.16 11.24 14.74
CA LYS A 23 -0.17 11.24 16.20
C LYS A 23 1.22 10.85 16.72
N GLU A 24 1.62 11.45 17.84
CA GLU A 24 2.84 11.05 18.53
C GLU A 24 2.79 9.56 18.91
N GLY A 25 3.89 8.84 18.68
CA GLY A 25 3.99 7.39 18.91
C GLY A 25 3.31 6.51 17.85
N GLN A 26 2.73 7.09 16.79
CA GLN A 26 2.10 6.31 15.72
C GLN A 26 3.15 5.52 14.91
N ARG A 27 2.99 4.19 14.87
CA ARG A 27 3.84 3.31 14.07
C ARG A 27 3.41 3.33 12.60
N LEU A 28 4.37 3.56 11.71
CA LEU A 28 4.19 3.46 10.26
C LEU A 28 4.97 2.27 9.71
N ARG A 29 4.49 1.70 8.61
CA ARG A 29 5.20 0.66 7.86
C ARG A 29 5.66 1.25 6.54
N VAL A 30 6.97 1.30 6.33
CA VAL A 30 7.57 1.77 5.08
C VAL A 30 7.90 0.55 4.22
N ARG A 31 7.54 0.60 2.93
CA ARG A 31 7.91 -0.40 1.94
C ARG A 31 8.82 0.25 0.92
N ILE A 32 10.10 -0.11 0.95
CA ILE A 32 11.09 0.31 -0.05
C ILE A 32 11.00 -0.67 -1.21
N LEU A 33 10.90 -0.13 -2.42
CA LEU A 33 10.77 -0.90 -3.65
C LEU A 33 12.01 -0.59 -4.47
N SER A 34 12.90 -1.57 -4.58
CA SER A 34 14.19 -1.45 -5.28
C SER A 34 14.06 -1.57 -6.81
N THR A 35 12.89 -1.98 -7.27
CA THR A 35 12.52 -2.18 -8.66
C THR A 35 11.57 -1.06 -9.07
N GLY A 36 11.68 -0.55 -10.29
CA GLY A 36 10.96 0.66 -10.74
C GLY A 36 9.44 0.56 -10.48
N LEU A 37 8.74 1.70 -10.46
CA LEU A 37 7.29 1.77 -10.17
C LEU A 37 6.47 0.70 -10.92
N SER A 38 6.88 0.39 -12.15
CA SER A 38 6.32 -0.63 -13.04
C SER A 38 6.39 -2.06 -12.49
N GLU A 39 7.53 -2.46 -11.92
CA GLU A 39 7.72 -3.79 -11.34
C GLU A 39 6.99 -3.93 -10.00
N PHE A 40 6.87 -2.83 -9.25
CA PHE A 40 6.02 -2.82 -8.05
C PHE A 40 4.55 -3.05 -8.40
N ILE A 41 4.00 -2.32 -9.40
CA ILE A 41 2.61 -2.48 -9.85
C ILE A 41 2.35 -3.94 -10.25
N LYS A 42 3.23 -4.54 -11.06
CA LYS A 42 3.12 -5.96 -11.42
C LYS A 42 3.11 -6.88 -10.20
N SER A 43 4.00 -6.65 -9.23
CA SER A 43 4.06 -7.47 -8.01
C SER A 43 2.84 -7.33 -7.10
N VAL A 44 2.10 -6.22 -7.21
CA VAL A 44 0.85 -6.00 -6.48
C VAL A 44 -0.31 -6.65 -7.23
N GLU A 45 -0.37 -6.54 -8.56
CA GLU A 45 -1.36 -7.23 -9.39
C GLU A 45 -1.27 -8.76 -9.26
N GLU A 46 -0.06 -9.33 -9.24
CA GLU A 46 0.13 -10.77 -9.05
C GLU A 46 -0.30 -11.26 -7.66
N LYS A 47 -0.16 -10.41 -6.63
CA LYS A 47 -0.57 -10.75 -5.25
C LYS A 47 -2.05 -10.52 -4.99
N LEU A 48 -2.71 -9.74 -5.83
CA LEU A 48 -4.16 -9.69 -5.90
C LEU A 48 -4.58 -10.89 -6.74
N GLU A 49 -4.59 -12.08 -6.13
CA GLU A 49 -5.32 -13.21 -6.70
C GLU A 49 -6.74 -12.72 -6.99
N ARG A 50 -7.01 -12.45 -8.27
CA ARG A 50 -8.36 -12.12 -8.69
C ARG A 50 -9.19 -13.31 -8.24
N PRO A 51 -10.21 -13.11 -7.39
CA PRO A 51 -11.03 -14.23 -6.99
C PRO A 51 -11.53 -14.90 -8.27
N GLU A 52 -11.38 -16.23 -8.37
CA GLU A 52 -11.80 -17.00 -9.56
C GLU A 52 -13.28 -16.77 -9.89
N LYS A 53 -14.05 -16.29 -8.91
CA LYS A 53 -15.45 -15.93 -9.04
C LYS A 53 -15.64 -14.44 -8.76
N ASP A 54 -16.53 -13.84 -9.53
CA ASP A 54 -16.97 -12.47 -9.30
C ASP A 54 -17.43 -12.31 -7.84
N PRO A 55 -16.91 -11.33 -7.08
CA PRO A 55 -17.33 -11.09 -5.70
C PRO A 55 -18.85 -10.98 -5.52
N LEU A 56 -19.58 -10.55 -6.56
CA LEU A 56 -21.05 -10.47 -6.54
C LEU A 56 -21.72 -11.86 -6.60
N GLU A 57 -21.10 -12.84 -7.26
CA GLU A 57 -21.60 -14.23 -7.26
C GLU A 57 -21.49 -14.85 -5.87
N ILE A 58 -20.39 -14.61 -5.17
CA ILE A 58 -20.15 -15.12 -3.80
C ILE A 58 -21.24 -14.64 -2.84
N LEU A 59 -21.63 -13.36 -2.93
CA LEU A 59 -22.65 -12.77 -2.06
C LEU A 59 -24.06 -13.30 -2.35
N THR A 60 -24.29 -13.82 -3.56
CA THR A 60 -25.58 -14.38 -3.96
C THR A 60 -25.76 -15.79 -3.39
N THR A 61 -24.69 -16.58 -3.27
CA THR A 61 -24.72 -17.94 -2.69
C THR A 61 -24.99 -17.96 -1.18
N VAL A 62 -24.67 -16.90 -0.45
CA VAL A 62 -24.84 -16.82 1.03
C VAL A 62 -26.27 -16.42 1.42
N ARG A 63 -27.14 -16.12 0.45
CA ARG A 63 -28.53 -15.69 0.70
C ARG A 63 -29.59 -16.79 0.63
N GLU A 64 -29.20 -18.05 0.41
CA GLU A 64 -30.07 -19.23 0.59
C GLU A 64 -29.81 -19.91 1.94
#